data_AF-A0A3B8S0A3-F1
#
_entry.id   AF-A0A3B8S0A3-F1
#
_cell.length_a   1.000
_cell.length_b   1.000
_cell.length_c   1.000
_cell.angle_alpha   90.00
_cell.angle_beta   90.00
_cell.angle_gamma   90.00
#
_symmetry.space_group_name_H-M   'P 1'
#
loop_
_entity.id
_entity.type
_entity.pdbx_description
1 polymer ?
#
loop_
_entity_poly.entity_id
_entity_poly.type
_entity_poly.pdbx_seq_one_letter_code
_entity_poly.pdbx_strand_id
1 'polypeptide(L)'
;MQIPYEQLSETALTGVLEEYITREGTDYGMIERGVESQLDKARALLKSGKVIIVFDEVHERCQIVEARVLNNPISKIPLSVNKDEVNSSDG
;
A
#
# COMPACT_ATOMS: atom_id res chain seq x y z
N MET A 1 7.12 -0.57 -10.21
CA MET A 1 8.43 -1.25 -10.17
C MET A 1 8.64 -1.91 -8.81
N GLN A 2 9.13 -3.16 -8.72
CA GLN A 2 9.50 -3.73 -7.40
C GLN A 2 10.84 -3.15 -6.95
N ILE A 3 10.92 -2.70 -5.69
CA ILE A 3 12.16 -2.21 -5.08
C ILE A 3 12.47 -2.96 -3.77
N PRO A 4 13.76 -3.20 -3.45
CA PRO A 4 14.15 -3.72 -2.14
C PRO A 4 13.77 -2.73 -1.03
N TYR A 5 13.24 -3.24 0.08
CA TYR A 5 12.90 -2.39 1.23
C TYR A 5 14.13 -1.73 1.86
N GLU A 6 15.32 -2.29 1.64
CA GLU A 6 16.62 -1.76 2.10
C GLU A 6 17.04 -0.49 1.35
N GLN A 7 16.42 -0.18 0.21
CA GLN A 7 16.66 1.06 -0.53
C GLN A 7 15.85 2.24 0.03
N LEU A 8 14.86 1.98 0.89
CA LEU A 8 14.09 3.03 1.56
C LEU A 8 14.80 3.49 2.83
N SER A 9 14.68 4.78 3.13
CA SER A 9 15.03 5.29 4.46
C SER A 9 14.11 4.67 5.52
N GLU A 10 14.56 4.58 6.77
CA GLU A 10 13.75 4.04 7.86
C GLU A 10 12.41 4.77 8.00
N THR A 11 12.39 6.09 7.80
CA THR A 11 11.17 6.91 7.82
C THR A 11 10.22 6.51 6.69
N ALA A 12 10.72 6.37 5.46
CA ALA A 12 9.90 5.99 4.31
C ALA A 12 9.38 4.55 4.47
N LEU A 13 10.23 3.62 4.90
CA LEU A 13 9.83 2.24 5.16
C LEU A 13 8.74 2.16 6.24
N THR A 14 8.89 2.92 7.32
CA THR A 14 7.90 2.95 8.41
C THR A 14 6.56 3.50 7.93
N GLY A 15 6.56 4.62 7.20
CA GLY A 15 5.31 5.19 6.67
C GLY A 15 4.57 4.26 5.70
N VAL A 16 5.31 3.53 4.85
CA VAL A 16 4.71 2.54 3.94
C VAL A 16 4.14 1.34 4.70
N LEU A 17 4.82 0.89 5.77
CA LEU A 17 4.31 -0.17 6.64
C LEU A 17 3.06 0.26 7.41
N GLU A 18 3.04 1.49 7.93
CA GLU A 18 1.88 2.06 8.59
C GLU A 18 0.68 2.15 7.64
N GLU A 19 0.89 2.61 6.40
CA GLU A 19 -0.16 2.65 5.39
C GLU A 19 -0.70 1.24 5.10
N TYR A 20 0.18 0.24 4.98
CA TYR A 20 -0.22 -1.15 4.78
C TYR A 20 -1.09 -1.68 5.93
N ILE A 21 -0.68 -1.43 7.19
CA ILE A 21 -1.43 -1.85 8.38
C ILE A 21 -2.77 -1.12 8.49
N THR A 22 -2.79 0.18 8.15
CA THR A 22 -4.01 1.00 8.20
C THR A 22 -5.05 0.49 7.20
N ARG A 23 -4.62 0.08 6.00
CA ARG A 23 -5.49 -0.45 4.95
C ARG A 23 -6.06 -1.84 5.26
N GLU A 24 -5.31 -2.68 5.97
CA GLU A 24 -5.75 -4.02 6.42
C GLU A 24 -6.82 -3.98 7.53
N GLY A 25 -7.21 -2.79 8.01
CA GLY A 25 -8.44 -2.63 8.80
C GLY A 25 -8.23 -2.45 10.30
N THR A 26 -7.21 -1.70 10.72
CA THR A 26 -7.22 -1.10 12.06
C THR A 26 -7.31 0.41 11.92
N ASP A 27 -8.52 0.92 12.18
CA ASP A 27 -8.79 2.32 12.44
C ASP A 27 -7.91 2.75 13.63
N TYR A 28 -6.91 3.59 13.38
CA TYR A 28 -5.92 4.02 14.36
C TYR A 28 -6.56 5.00 15.36
N GLY A 29 -7.42 4.46 16.21
CA GLY A 29 -8.18 5.20 17.21
C GLY A 29 -7.72 4.98 18.65
N MET A 30 -7.05 3.87 19.00
CA MET A 30 -6.89 3.57 20.45
C MET A 30 -5.72 2.69 20.94
N ILE A 31 -4.83 2.09 20.13
CA ILE A 31 -3.83 1.16 20.70
C ILE A 31 -2.46 1.26 20.03
N GLU A 32 -1.61 2.17 20.50
CA GLU A 32 -0.17 2.27 20.12
C GLU A 32 0.56 0.92 20.26
N ARG A 33 0.18 0.08 21.24
CA ARG A 33 0.77 -1.26 21.43
C ARG A 33 0.44 -2.28 20.32
N GLY A 34 -0.64 -2.07 19.55
CA GLY A 34 -0.96 -2.94 18.42
C GLY A 34 -0.06 -2.63 17.22
N VAL A 35 0.21 -1.34 17.02
CA VAL A 35 0.93 -0.77 15.87
C VAL A 35 2.35 -1.32 15.78
N GLU A 36 3.12 -1.23 16.87
CA GLU A 36 4.50 -1.75 16.90
C GLU A 36 4.55 -3.25 16.60
N SER A 37 3.63 -4.03 17.19
CA SER A 37 3.54 -5.47 16.92
C SER A 37 3.17 -5.77 15.45
N GLN A 38 2.32 -4.95 14.85
CA GLN A 38 1.95 -5.08 13.44
C GLN A 38 3.11 -4.67 12.51
N LEU A 39 3.87 -3.63 12.87
CA LEU A 39 5.09 -3.21 12.18
C LEU A 39 6.12 -4.33 12.16
N ASP A 40 6.37 -4.99 13.30
CA ASP A 40 7.28 -6.13 13.38
C ASP A 40 6.80 -7.30 12.51
N LYS A 41 5.50 -7.61 12.53
CA LYS A 41 4.92 -8.64 11.66
C LYS A 41 5.11 -8.29 10.19
N ALA A 42 4.79 -7.06 9.79
CA ALA A 42 4.92 -6.62 8.41
C ALA A 42 6.39 -6.63 7.94
N ARG A 43 7.34 -6.24 8.81
CA ARG A 43 8.79 -6.39 8.56
C ARG A 43 9.19 -7.85 8.39
N ALA A 44 8.66 -8.76 9.22
CA ALA A 44 8.92 -10.19 9.07
C ALA A 44 8.36 -10.74 7.74
N LEU A 45 7.17 -10.28 7.31
CA LEU A 45 6.58 -10.63 6.02
C LEU A 45 7.47 -10.17 4.85
N LEU A 46 7.98 -8.94 4.90
CA LEU A 46 8.94 -8.41 3.91
C LEU A 46 10.20 -9.27 3.84
N LYS A 47 10.81 -9.58 4.99
CA LYS A 47 12.00 -10.46 5.07
C LYS A 47 11.72 -11.86 4.53
N SER A 48 10.51 -12.38 4.73
CA SER A 48 10.10 -13.69 4.21
C SER A 48 9.70 -13.69 2.73
N GLY A 49 9.64 -12.53 2.07
CA GLY A 49 9.21 -12.40 0.68
C GLY A 49 7.71 -12.64 0.44
N LYS A 50 6.90 -12.67 1.50
CA LYS A 50 5.42 -12.82 1.39
C LYS A 50 4.75 -11.55 0.89
N VAL A 51 5.31 -10.40 1.26
CA VAL A 51 4.93 -9.09 0.76
C VAL A 51 6.17 -8.42 0.17
N ILE A 52 5.96 -7.53 -0.79
CA ILE A 52 7.02 -6.77 -1.44
C ILE A 52 6.64 -5.30 -1.56
N ILE A 53 7.65 -4.45 -1.73
CA ILE A 53 7.44 -3.03 -1.97
C ILE A 53 7.43 -2.76 -3.47
N VAL A 54 6.42 -2.03 -3.91
CA VAL A 54 6.28 -1.54 -5.28
C VAL A 54 6.32 -0.02 -5.24
N PHE A 55 7.20 0.55 -6.06
CA PHE A 55 7.24 1.97 -6.36
C PHE A 55 6.37 2.27 -7.58
N ASP A 56 5.46 3.23 -7.43
CA ASP A 56 4.68 3.86 -8.48
C ASP A 56 5.40 5.14 -8.92
N GLU A 57 5.97 5.12 -10.13
CA GLU A 57 6.70 6.25 -10.72
C GLU A 57 5.76 7.40 -11.12
N VAL A 58 4.47 7.12 -11.34
CA VAL A 58 3.49 8.15 -11.77
C VAL A 58 3.09 9.02 -10.59
N HIS A 59 2.87 8.39 -9.43
CA HIS A 59 2.45 9.09 -8.22
C HIS A 59 3.61 9.32 -7.23
N GLU A 60 4.83 8.88 -7.57
CA GLU A 60 6.02 8.90 -6.74
C GLU A 60 5.79 8.33 -5.33
N ARG A 61 5.13 7.17 -5.26
CA ARG A 61 4.71 6.54 -4.00
C ARG A 61 5.18 5.10 -3.89
N CYS A 62 5.51 4.71 -2.66
CA CYS A 62 5.81 3.33 -2.32
C CYS A 62 4.59 2.68 -1.68
N GLN A 63 4.29 1.44 -2.06
CA GLN A 63 3.21 0.66 -1.48
C GLN A 63 3.67 -0.78 -1.22
N ILE A 64 3.13 -1.41 -0.18
CA ILE A 64 3.33 -2.84 0.07
C ILE A 64 2.18 -3.62 -0.57
N VAL A 65 2.52 -4.70 -1.26
CA VAL A 65 1.57 -5.63 -1.86
C VAL A 65 1.98 -7.06 -1.55
N GLU A 66 1.02 -7.97 -1.46
CA GLU A 66 1.31 -9.40 -1.35
C GLU A 66 1.96 -9.93 -2.64
N ALA A 67 3.05 -10.68 -2.49
CA ALA A 67 3.74 -11.29 -3.64
C ALA A 67 2.83 -12.21 -4.46
N ARG A 68 1.81 -12.80 -3.80
CA ARG A 68 0.81 -13.67 -4.44
C ARG A 68 -0.09 -12.90 -5.43
N VAL A 69 -0.39 -11.63 -5.15
CA VAL A 69 -1.26 -10.79 -6.00
C VAL A 69 -0.58 -10.51 -7.34
N LEU A 70 0.74 -10.31 -7.34
CA LEU A 70 1.50 -10.03 -8.57
C LEU A 70 1.59 -11.22 -9.51
N ASN A 71 1.48 -12.45 -8.99
CA ASN A 71 1.44 -13.67 -9.81
C ASN A 71 0.04 -14.00 -10.35
N ASN A 72 -0.98 -13.20 -10.03
CA ASN A 72 -2.32 -13.40 -10.53
C ASN A 72 -2.63 -12.38 -11.64
N PRO A 73 -2.79 -12.79 -12.92
CA PRO A 73 -3.10 -11.88 -14.02
C PRO A 73 -4.53 -11.27 -13.95
N ILE A 74 -5.24 -11.43 -12.84
CA ILE A 74 -6.61 -10.95 -12.67
C ILE A 74 -6.72 -10.10 -11.41
N SER A 75 -6.53 -8.79 -11.59
CA SER A 75 -7.44 -7.79 -11.06
C SER A 75 -7.13 -6.46 -11.73
N LYS A 76 -7.83 -6.19 -12.84
CA LYS A 76 -8.16 -4.81 -13.20
C LYS A 76 -8.87 -4.21 -11.97
N ILE A 77 -8.14 -3.49 -11.15
CA ILE A 77 -8.75 -2.49 -10.29
C ILE A 77 -9.03 -1.35 -11.26
N PRO A 78 -10.30 -1.04 -11.63
CA PRO A 78 -10.53 0.26 -12.21
C PRO A 78 -10.18 1.24 -11.10
N LEU A 79 -9.04 1.95 -11.25
CA LEU A 79 -8.91 3.24 -10.59
C LEU A 79 -10.18 4.00 -10.98
N SER A 80 -11.04 4.22 -10.00
CA SER A 80 -12.24 5.01 -10.19
C SER A 80 -11.76 6.41 -10.54
N VAL A 81 -11.63 6.66 -11.84
CA VAL A 81 -11.46 7.99 -12.39
C VAL A 81 -12.75 8.72 -12.09
N ASN A 82 -12.69 9.62 -11.12
CA ASN A 82 -13.75 10.58 -10.86
C ASN A 82 -14.12 11.24 -12.19
N LYS A 83 -15.34 10.99 -12.65
CA LYS A 83 -15.99 11.76 -13.71
C LYS A 83 -17.00 12.69 -13.03
N ASP A 84 -16.47 13.67 -12.31
CA ASP A 84 -17.21 14.91 -12.13
C ASP A 84 -17.10 15.71 -13.43
N GLU A 85 -18.20 16.40 -13.78
CA GLU A 85 -18.38 17.35 -14.89
C GLU A 85 -18.64 16.76 -16.30
N VAL A 86 -19.91 16.72 -16.73
CA VAL A 86 -20.64 17.86 -17.33
C VAL A 86 -22.08 17.42 -17.65
N ASN A 87 -23.07 17.83 -16.85
CA ASN A 87 -24.47 17.82 -17.28
C ASN A 87 -24.77 19.17 -17.94
N SER A 88 -24.42 19.32 -19.21
CA SER A 88 -25.05 20.30 -20.09
C SER A 88 -26.31 19.65 -20.65
N SER A 89 -27.46 19.97 -20.06
CA SER A 89 -28.77 19.68 -20.64
C SER A 89 -29.26 20.98 -21.27
N ASP A 90 -29.09 21.08 -22.59
CA ASP A 90 -29.81 22.04 -23.42
C ASP A 90 -31.04 21.32 -23.97
N GLY A 91 -32.23 21.90 -23.76
CA GLY A 91 -33.52 21.33 -24.11
C GLY A 91 -34.68 22.13 -23.53
#